data_AF-A0A8T2YST1-F1
#
_entry.id   AF-A0A8T2YST1-F1
#
_cell.length_a   1.000
_cell.length_b   1.000
_cell.length_c   1.000
_cell.angle_alpha   90.00
_cell.angle_beta   90.00
_cell.angle_gamma   90.00
#
_symmetry.space_group_name_H-M   'P 1'
#
loop_
_entity.id
_entity.type
_entity.pdbx_description
1 polymer ?
#
loop_
_entity_poly.entity_id
_entity_poly.type
_entity_poly.pdbx_seq_one_letter_code
_entity_poly.pdbx_strand_id
1 'polypeptide(L)'
;MATWEHLGEVANVVQLTGIDAVRLIAMIGKAATTARMHKKNCRQFAQHLKLIGNLLEQLKISELKRYPETREPLEQLEDALRRSYLLVNSCQDRSYLYLLAMGWNIVYQFRKAQNEIDRYLRLVPLITLVDNSRVRERLEDIERDQREYTLDDEDRRVQDVILKPDCSGEHTTMLKKTLSCSYPNMCFNEALRKENEKLQLELQRSQAHLDVNQCEVIQHLIEVTEVAAASSLPEKSSSTKSSKKLEPAYSDASENKHSFDDSYSTKSDSHKTSRNTSSVSSRDDLLSSRGSHQHEEWHADLLGCCSEPYLCIKTLFYPCGTFAKIATVAKNRHICKWL
;
A
#
# COMPACT_ATOMS: atom_id res chain seq x y z
N MET A 1 9.34 5.13 14.03
CA MET A 1 8.30 5.30 12.99
C MET A 1 8.82 6.30 11.98
N ALA A 2 9.04 5.87 10.74
CA ALA A 2 9.61 6.69 9.67
C ALA A 2 8.66 7.81 9.23
N THR A 3 9.17 9.03 9.16
CA THR A 3 8.38 10.23 8.89
C THR A 3 8.31 10.49 7.39
N TRP A 4 7.44 9.75 6.68
CA TRP A 4 7.20 9.90 5.24
C TRP A 4 6.73 11.31 4.82
N GLU A 5 6.37 12.17 5.78
CA GLU A 5 6.18 13.61 5.63
C GLU A 5 7.36 14.29 4.89
N HIS A 6 8.56 13.71 4.95
CA HIS A 6 9.79 14.29 4.40
C HIS A 6 10.16 13.75 3.01
N LEU A 7 9.43 12.74 2.51
CA LEU A 7 9.71 12.12 1.23
C LEU A 7 9.27 13.00 0.04
N GLY A 8 8.32 13.91 0.32
CA GLY A 8 8.09 15.08 -0.49
C GLY A 8 9.18 16.09 -0.20
N GLU A 9 10.21 16.11 -1.05
CA GLU A 9 11.21 17.18 -1.09
C GLU A 9 10.49 18.50 -0.80
N VAL A 10 10.80 19.19 0.29
CA VAL A 10 10.12 20.45 0.65
C VAL A 10 10.17 21.42 -0.54
N ALA A 11 11.24 21.35 -1.34
CA ALA A 11 11.38 22.02 -2.64
C ALA A 11 10.28 21.66 -3.65
N ASN A 12 9.90 20.39 -3.80
CA ASN A 12 8.82 19.97 -4.70
C ASN A 12 7.44 20.30 -4.13
N VAL A 13 7.24 20.29 -2.81
CA VAL A 13 6.01 20.81 -2.19
C VAL A 13 5.87 22.31 -2.49
N VAL A 14 6.96 23.09 -2.35
CA VAL A 14 6.99 24.52 -2.64
C VAL A 14 6.68 24.82 -4.10
N GLN A 15 7.16 24.01 -5.05
CA GLN A 15 6.81 24.16 -6.48
C GLN A 15 5.31 23.96 -6.76
N LEU A 16 4.59 23.29 -5.87
CA LEU A 16 3.15 23.06 -5.97
C LEU A 16 2.33 24.11 -5.18
N THR A 17 2.98 25.09 -4.57
CA THR A 17 2.30 26.19 -3.87
C THR A 17 1.51 27.05 -4.86
N GLY A 18 0.33 27.49 -4.46
CA GLY A 18 -0.57 28.27 -5.32
C GLY A 18 -1.36 27.44 -6.35
N ILE A 19 -1.13 26.13 -6.46
CA ILE A 19 -2.00 25.22 -7.21
C ILE A 19 -3.24 24.94 -6.36
N ASP A 20 -4.43 25.10 -6.97
CA ASP A 20 -5.71 24.81 -6.33
C ASP A 20 -5.98 23.31 -6.19
N ALA A 21 -6.88 22.96 -5.27
CA ALA A 21 -7.26 21.58 -4.98
C ALA A 21 -7.72 20.78 -6.21
N VAL A 22 -8.52 21.37 -7.10
CA VAL A 22 -9.07 20.66 -8.28
C VAL A 22 -7.96 20.32 -9.27
N ARG A 23 -7.05 21.27 -9.51
CA ARG A 23 -5.87 21.04 -10.35
C ARG A 23 -4.91 20.01 -9.74
N LEU A 24 -4.70 20.03 -8.41
CA LEU A 24 -3.91 19.01 -7.72
C LEU A 24 -4.50 17.60 -7.91
N ILE A 25 -5.82 17.45 -7.76
CA ILE A 25 -6.52 16.18 -7.99
C ILE A 25 -6.33 15.68 -9.43
N ALA A 26 -6.41 16.57 -10.41
CA ALA A 26 -6.15 16.21 -11.81
C ALA A 26 -4.71 15.74 -12.04
N MET A 27 -3.72 16.41 -11.41
CA MET A 27 -2.32 15.99 -11.45
C MET A 27 -2.10 14.63 -10.79
N ILE A 28 -2.74 14.38 -9.65
CA ILE A 28 -2.71 13.06 -8.97
C ILE A 28 -3.29 11.99 -9.89
N GLY A 29 -4.42 12.26 -10.53
CA GLY A 29 -5.03 11.36 -11.52
C GLY A 29 -4.05 11.01 -12.64
N LYS A 30 -3.32 11.99 -13.18
CA LYS A 30 -2.30 11.76 -14.20
C LYS A 30 -1.13 10.92 -13.67
N ALA A 31 -0.57 11.27 -12.51
CA ALA A 31 0.54 10.53 -11.90
C ALA A 31 0.16 9.07 -11.57
N ALA A 32 -1.09 8.83 -11.16
CA ALA A 32 -1.57 7.48 -10.89
C ALA A 32 -1.60 6.59 -12.15
N THR A 33 -1.77 7.18 -13.35
CA THR A 33 -1.71 6.42 -14.62
C THR A 33 -0.29 6.01 -15.02
N THR A 34 0.71 6.76 -14.57
CA THR A 34 2.14 6.54 -14.89
C THR A 34 2.90 5.79 -13.80
N ALA A 35 2.23 5.43 -12.70
CA ALA A 35 2.82 4.67 -11.60
C ALA A 35 3.37 3.30 -12.06
N ARG A 36 4.63 3.01 -11.67
CA ARG A 36 5.29 1.72 -11.94
C ARG A 36 4.98 0.69 -10.85
N MET A 37 4.83 1.14 -9.61
CA MET A 37 4.52 0.34 -8.41
C MET A 37 3.19 0.75 -7.78
N HIS A 38 2.63 -0.11 -6.92
CA HIS A 38 1.36 0.15 -6.19
C HIS A 38 0.22 0.66 -7.08
N LYS A 39 0.12 0.14 -8.31
CA LYS A 39 -0.80 0.65 -9.34
C LYS A 39 -2.26 0.63 -8.88
N LYS A 40 -2.66 -0.44 -8.19
CA LYS A 40 -4.03 -0.59 -7.66
C LYS A 40 -4.33 0.50 -6.64
N ASN A 41 -3.46 0.69 -5.65
CA ASN A 41 -3.60 1.71 -4.61
C ASN A 41 -3.62 3.13 -5.22
N CYS A 42 -2.70 3.44 -6.14
CA CYS A 42 -2.67 4.73 -6.83
C CYS A 42 -3.98 5.02 -7.57
N ARG A 43 -4.52 4.02 -8.28
CA ARG A 43 -5.79 4.16 -9.01
C ARG A 43 -6.99 4.33 -8.08
N GLN A 44 -7.07 3.53 -7.02
CA GLN A 44 -8.15 3.63 -6.03
C GLN A 44 -8.13 5.00 -5.34
N PHE A 45 -6.95 5.48 -4.96
CA PHE A 45 -6.79 6.78 -4.34
C PHE A 45 -7.17 7.91 -5.30
N ALA A 46 -6.71 7.86 -6.55
CA ALA A 46 -7.10 8.85 -7.57
C ALA A 46 -8.61 8.83 -7.86
N GLN A 47 -9.26 7.66 -7.83
CA GLN A 47 -10.72 7.54 -7.99
C GLN A 47 -11.47 8.18 -6.84
N HIS A 48 -11.02 7.95 -5.60
CA HIS A 48 -11.58 8.57 -4.41
C HIS A 48 -11.44 10.10 -4.47
N LEU A 49 -10.24 10.60 -4.78
CA LEU A 49 -10.00 12.04 -4.95
C LEU A 49 -10.81 12.67 -6.09
N LYS A 50 -11.17 11.90 -7.13
CA LYS A 50 -12.06 12.39 -8.19
C LYS A 50 -13.48 12.67 -7.67
N LEU A 51 -14.00 11.86 -6.74
CA LEU A 51 -15.29 12.13 -6.09
C LEU A 51 -15.23 13.45 -5.32
N ILE A 52 -14.13 13.66 -4.59
CA ILE A 52 -13.86 14.91 -3.86
C ILE A 52 -13.77 16.08 -4.84
N GLY A 53 -13.01 15.97 -5.92
CA GLY A 53 -12.88 17.02 -6.94
C GLY A 53 -14.24 17.45 -7.50
N ASN A 54 -15.11 16.50 -7.82
CA ASN A 54 -16.48 16.77 -8.29
C ASN A 54 -17.33 17.52 -7.25
N LEU A 55 -17.11 17.28 -5.95
CA LEU A 55 -17.76 18.02 -4.87
C LEU A 55 -17.19 19.45 -4.76
N LEU A 56 -15.87 19.60 -4.80
CA LEU A 56 -15.20 20.90 -4.69
C LEU A 56 -15.58 21.85 -5.84
N GLU A 57 -15.74 21.34 -7.05
CA GLU A 57 -16.25 22.10 -8.20
C GLU A 57 -17.68 22.63 -7.94
N GLN A 58 -18.55 21.80 -7.38
CA GLN A 58 -19.93 22.18 -7.07
C GLN A 58 -20.04 23.19 -5.94
N LEU A 59 -19.19 23.05 -4.93
CA LEU A 59 -19.11 24.00 -3.83
C LEU A 59 -18.50 25.34 -4.28
N LYS A 60 -17.93 25.43 -5.49
CA LYS A 60 -17.17 26.59 -5.96
C LYS A 60 -16.14 27.03 -4.91
N ILE A 61 -15.20 26.14 -4.61
CA ILE A 61 -14.20 26.31 -3.53
C ILE A 61 -13.48 27.67 -3.52
N SER A 62 -13.34 28.32 -4.69
CA SER A 62 -12.76 29.67 -4.82
C SER A 62 -13.57 30.75 -4.12
N GLU A 63 -14.89 30.61 -4.05
CA GLU A 63 -15.79 31.49 -3.30
C GLU A 63 -15.69 31.22 -1.80
N LEU A 64 -15.61 29.95 -1.38
CA LEU A 64 -15.51 29.58 0.03
C LEU A 64 -14.23 30.13 0.68
N LYS A 65 -13.10 30.10 -0.04
CA LYS A 65 -11.82 30.64 0.46
C LYS A 65 -11.86 32.13 0.86
N ARG A 66 -12.87 32.89 0.42
CA ARG A 66 -13.05 34.30 0.82
C ARG A 66 -13.54 34.43 2.26
N TYR A 67 -14.16 33.40 2.82
CA TYR A 67 -14.67 33.39 4.18
C TYR A 67 -13.60 32.91 5.15
N PRO A 68 -13.29 33.67 6.21
CA PRO A 68 -12.23 33.33 7.15
C PRO A 68 -12.47 31.97 7.84
N GLU A 69 -13.72 31.60 8.07
CA GLU A 69 -14.11 30.36 8.76
C GLU A 69 -13.76 29.09 7.96
N THR A 70 -13.73 29.18 6.62
CA THR A 70 -13.36 28.02 5.78
C THR A 70 -12.01 28.10 5.12
N ARG A 71 -11.36 29.27 5.19
CA ARG A 71 -10.05 29.45 4.59
C ARG A 71 -9.02 28.44 5.10
N GLU A 72 -8.89 28.29 6.42
CA GLU A 72 -7.90 27.39 7.02
C GLU A 72 -8.14 25.91 6.67
N PRO A 73 -9.35 25.32 6.84
CA PRO A 73 -9.62 23.95 6.40
C PRO A 73 -9.33 23.70 4.92
N LEU A 74 -9.57 24.71 4.06
CA LEU A 74 -9.31 24.61 2.63
C LEU A 74 -7.82 24.68 2.28
N GLU A 75 -7.04 25.50 2.99
CA GLU A 75 -5.58 25.53 2.86
C GLU A 75 -4.97 24.20 3.33
N GLN A 76 -5.45 23.63 4.44
CA GLN A 76 -5.02 22.32 4.95
C GLN A 76 -5.37 21.17 3.99
N LEU A 77 -6.56 21.22 3.36
CA LEU A 77 -6.94 20.27 2.31
C LEU A 77 -5.97 20.32 1.12
N GLU A 78 -5.58 21.52 0.68
CA GLU A 78 -4.61 21.67 -0.41
C GLU A 78 -3.22 21.15 -0.04
N ASP A 79 -2.75 21.40 1.18
CA ASP A 79 -1.49 20.85 1.66
C ASP A 79 -1.50 19.33 1.72
N ALA A 80 -2.60 18.73 2.20
CA ALA A 80 -2.79 17.29 2.19
C ALA A 80 -2.80 16.73 0.75
N LEU A 81 -3.42 17.44 -0.21
CA LEU A 81 -3.39 17.08 -1.64
C LEU A 81 -1.99 17.22 -2.25
N ARG A 82 -1.19 18.21 -1.87
CA ARG A 82 0.21 18.34 -2.30
C ARG A 82 1.06 17.16 -1.82
N ARG A 83 0.96 16.79 -0.54
CA ARG A 83 1.62 15.59 0.00
C ARG A 83 1.16 14.32 -0.72
N SER A 84 -0.14 14.22 -0.99
CA SER A 84 -0.76 13.12 -1.72
C SER A 84 -0.25 12.97 -3.15
N TYR A 85 -0.03 14.08 -3.87
CA TYR A 85 0.62 14.07 -5.17
C TYR A 85 2.03 13.50 -5.11
N LEU A 86 2.82 13.91 -4.11
CA LEU A 86 4.19 13.42 -3.95
C LEU A 86 4.22 11.92 -3.62
N LEU A 87 3.29 11.44 -2.79
CA LEU A 87 3.11 10.01 -2.53
C LEU A 87 2.85 9.23 -3.83
N VAL A 88 1.85 9.65 -4.62
CA VAL A 88 1.51 8.97 -5.89
C VAL A 88 2.65 9.07 -6.91
N ASN A 89 3.28 10.24 -7.04
CA ASN A 89 4.40 10.46 -7.97
C ASN A 89 5.64 9.63 -7.57
N SER A 90 5.86 9.38 -6.28
CA SER A 90 6.96 8.54 -5.81
C SER A 90 6.89 7.11 -6.33
N CYS A 91 5.67 6.61 -6.60
CA CYS A 91 5.44 5.27 -7.16
C CYS A 91 5.87 5.14 -8.64
N GLN A 92 6.34 6.23 -9.28
CA GLN A 92 6.80 6.23 -10.66
C GLN A 92 8.32 6.15 -10.81
N ASP A 93 9.11 6.92 -10.05
CA ASP A 93 10.54 7.13 -10.37
C ASP A 93 11.54 6.81 -9.25
N ARG A 94 11.08 6.39 -8.07
CA ARG A 94 11.98 5.86 -7.02
C ARG A 94 12.62 4.53 -7.44
N SER A 95 13.62 4.06 -6.69
CA SER A 95 14.12 2.68 -6.83
C SER A 95 12.96 1.69 -6.70
N TYR A 96 12.90 0.73 -7.62
CA TYR A 96 11.92 -0.34 -7.57
C TYR A 96 12.09 -1.20 -6.30
N LEU A 97 13.34 -1.54 -5.96
CA LEU A 97 13.65 -2.31 -4.74
C LEU A 97 13.29 -1.55 -3.46
N TYR A 98 13.55 -0.25 -3.43
CA TYR A 98 13.12 0.61 -2.32
C TYR A 98 11.60 0.60 -2.15
N LEU A 99 10.84 0.80 -3.24
CA LEU A 99 9.38 0.80 -3.19
C LEU A 99 8.81 -0.55 -2.74
N LEU A 100 9.41 -1.66 -3.17
CA LEU A 100 9.05 -3.00 -2.68
C LEU A 100 9.30 -3.13 -1.18
N ALA A 101 10.52 -2.80 -0.72
CA ALA A 101 10.89 -2.87 0.68
C ALA A 101 10.00 -1.99 1.57
N MET A 102 9.58 -0.84 1.06
CA MET A 102 8.70 0.09 1.77
C MET A 102 7.21 -0.15 1.52
N GLY A 103 6.82 -1.28 0.90
CA GLY A 103 5.47 -1.50 0.40
C GLY A 103 4.35 -1.31 1.43
N TRP A 104 4.51 -1.87 2.63
CA TRP A 104 3.55 -1.69 3.74
C TRP A 104 3.46 -0.25 4.22
N ASN A 105 4.59 0.46 4.23
CA ASN A 105 4.59 1.86 4.60
C ASN A 105 3.79 2.68 3.58
N ILE A 106 4.02 2.47 2.29
CA ILE A 106 3.28 3.15 1.22
C ILE A 106 1.77 2.87 1.34
N VAL A 107 1.38 1.62 1.57
CA VAL A 107 -0.02 1.23 1.84
C VAL A 107 -0.59 2.00 3.04
N TYR A 108 0.16 2.11 4.13
CA TYR A 108 -0.23 2.90 5.29
C TYR A 108 -0.38 4.40 4.94
N GLN A 109 0.52 4.97 4.13
CA GLN A 109 0.44 6.37 3.72
C GLN A 109 -0.80 6.67 2.88
N PHE A 110 -1.21 5.77 1.98
CA PHE A 110 -2.46 5.95 1.25
C PHE A 110 -3.67 6.04 2.17
N ARG A 111 -3.73 5.15 3.17
CA ARG A 111 -4.78 5.17 4.19
C ARG A 111 -4.75 6.45 5.01
N LYS A 112 -3.56 6.87 5.46
CA LYS A 112 -3.36 8.10 6.22
C LYS A 112 -3.80 9.33 5.42
N ALA A 113 -3.37 9.43 4.16
CA ALA A 113 -3.68 10.55 3.28
C ALA A 113 -5.18 10.65 2.98
N GLN A 114 -5.85 9.53 2.68
CA GLN A 114 -7.30 9.52 2.49
C GLN A 114 -8.03 10.01 3.75
N ASN A 115 -7.70 9.45 4.92
CA ASN A 115 -8.34 9.85 6.18
C ASN A 115 -8.13 11.34 6.52
N GLU A 116 -6.93 11.86 6.25
CA GLU A 116 -6.61 13.27 6.46
C GLU A 116 -7.44 14.19 5.55
N ILE A 117 -7.50 13.86 4.26
CA ILE A 117 -8.28 14.59 3.25
C ILE A 117 -9.77 14.55 3.58
N ASP A 118 -10.32 13.37 3.90
CA ASP A 118 -11.72 13.18 4.27
C ASP A 118 -12.10 14.00 5.50
N ARG A 119 -11.19 14.08 6.48
CA ARG A 119 -11.40 14.89 7.68
C ARG A 119 -11.52 16.38 7.34
N TYR A 120 -10.61 16.93 6.52
CA TYR A 120 -10.70 18.34 6.12
C TYR A 120 -11.93 18.62 5.28
N LEU A 121 -12.29 17.69 4.40
CA LEU A 121 -13.49 17.82 3.57
C LEU A 121 -14.76 17.88 4.42
N ARG A 122 -14.87 17.09 5.50
CA ARG A 122 -16.04 17.14 6.41
C ARG A 122 -16.18 18.47 7.15
N LEU A 123 -15.07 19.15 7.45
CA LEU A 123 -15.12 20.44 8.16
C LEU A 123 -15.74 21.54 7.28
N VAL A 124 -15.49 21.52 5.97
CA VAL A 124 -15.89 22.61 5.08
C VAL A 124 -17.43 22.79 5.00
N PRO A 125 -18.25 21.76 4.72
CA PRO A 125 -19.72 21.88 4.72
C PRO A 125 -20.33 22.13 6.09
N LEU A 126 -19.75 21.58 7.17
CA LEU A 126 -20.22 21.85 8.54
C LEU A 126 -20.11 23.34 8.90
N ILE A 127 -19.13 24.03 8.33
CA ILE A 127 -18.92 25.47 8.53
C ILE A 127 -19.79 26.31 7.58
N THR A 128 -20.01 25.87 6.33
CA THR A 128 -20.61 26.74 5.29
C THR A 128 -22.06 26.48 4.95
N LEU A 129 -22.54 25.24 5.01
CA LEU A 129 -23.76 24.84 4.32
C LEU A 129 -24.49 23.73 5.06
N VAL A 130 -25.17 24.11 6.14
CA VAL A 130 -25.99 23.19 6.94
C VAL A 130 -27.21 22.66 6.14
N ASP A 131 -27.67 23.38 5.11
CA ASP A 131 -28.96 23.09 4.44
C ASP A 131 -28.90 22.60 2.97
N ASN A 132 -27.72 22.31 2.41
CA ASN A 132 -27.63 21.79 1.04
C ASN A 132 -27.72 20.25 1.00
N SER A 133 -28.93 19.72 0.78
CA SER A 133 -29.20 18.27 0.75
C SER A 133 -28.37 17.51 -0.29
N ARG A 134 -28.11 18.12 -1.46
CA ARG A 134 -27.30 17.52 -2.54
C ARG A 134 -25.81 17.42 -2.18
N VAL A 135 -25.29 18.43 -1.47
CA VAL A 135 -23.90 18.41 -0.96
C VAL A 135 -23.76 17.34 0.12
N ARG A 136 -24.78 17.18 0.97
CA ARG A 136 -24.82 16.18 2.03
C ARG A 136 -24.78 14.75 1.48
N GLU A 137 -25.64 14.45 0.51
CA GLU A 137 -25.66 13.14 -0.18
C GLU A 137 -24.28 12.79 -0.77
N ARG A 138 -23.62 13.74 -1.43
CA ARG A 138 -22.28 13.50 -1.99
C ARG A 138 -21.20 13.30 -0.94
N LEU A 139 -21.32 13.98 0.21
CA LEU A 139 -20.39 13.79 1.31
C LEU A 139 -20.56 12.41 1.94
N GLU A 140 -21.80 11.92 2.02
CA GLU A 140 -22.11 10.54 2.42
C GLU A 140 -21.53 9.52 1.42
N ASP A 141 -21.65 9.77 0.12
CA ASP A 141 -21.02 8.92 -0.91
C ASP A 141 -19.50 8.84 -0.75
N ILE A 142 -18.85 9.98 -0.48
CA ILE A 142 -17.39 10.05 -0.26
C ILE A 142 -17.01 9.33 1.04
N GLU A 143 -17.77 9.53 2.12
CA GLU A 143 -17.53 8.84 3.40
C GLU A 143 -17.67 7.32 3.27
N ARG A 144 -18.63 6.86 2.47
CA ARG A 144 -18.82 5.43 2.16
C ARG A 144 -17.72 4.86 1.26
N ASP A 145 -16.98 5.70 0.53
CA ASP A 145 -15.89 5.29 -0.35
C ASP A 145 -14.58 5.00 0.41
N GLN A 146 -14.66 4.08 1.38
CA GLN A 146 -13.51 3.59 2.15
C GLN A 146 -12.68 2.64 1.29
N ARG A 147 -11.69 3.17 0.57
CA ARG A 147 -10.83 2.38 -0.31
C ARG A 147 -9.95 1.43 0.49
N GLU A 148 -9.95 0.17 0.09
CA GLU A 148 -9.03 -0.82 0.62
C GLU A 148 -7.68 -0.71 -0.09
N TYR A 149 -6.65 -0.37 0.68
CA TYR A 149 -5.25 -0.34 0.23
C TYR A 149 -4.52 -1.59 0.71
N THR A 150 -3.88 -2.31 -0.22
CA THR A 150 -3.20 -3.58 0.05
C THR A 150 -1.85 -3.64 -0.66
N LEU A 151 -0.93 -4.46 -0.15
CA LEU A 151 0.26 -4.88 -0.90
C LEU A 151 -0.10 -6.11 -1.73
N ASP A 152 0.32 -6.16 -2.99
CA ASP A 152 0.10 -7.33 -3.85
C ASP A 152 0.81 -8.56 -3.26
N ASP A 153 0.19 -9.75 -3.34
CA ASP A 153 0.72 -10.96 -2.69
C ASP A 153 2.11 -11.36 -3.20
N GLU A 154 2.38 -11.13 -4.49
CA GLU A 154 3.71 -11.35 -5.08
C GLU A 154 4.73 -10.33 -4.55
N ASP A 155 4.36 -9.05 -4.43
CA ASP A 155 5.22 -8.02 -3.86
C ASP A 155 5.53 -8.30 -2.38
N ARG A 156 4.54 -8.80 -1.62
CA ARG A 156 4.72 -9.25 -0.23
C ARG A 156 5.73 -10.41 -0.14
N ARG A 157 5.60 -11.43 -1.00
CA ARG A 157 6.54 -12.57 -1.02
C ARG A 157 7.96 -12.14 -1.36
N VAL A 158 8.11 -11.23 -2.32
CA VAL A 158 9.41 -10.69 -2.71
C VAL A 158 10.01 -9.86 -1.58
N GLN A 159 9.21 -8.99 -0.94
CA GLN A 159 9.62 -8.18 0.20
C GLN A 159 10.08 -9.06 1.38
N ASP A 160 9.33 -10.11 1.72
CA ASP A 160 9.65 -11.04 2.81
C ASP A 160 10.96 -11.80 2.60
N VAL A 161 11.34 -12.05 1.34
CA VAL A 161 12.64 -12.66 1.01
C VAL A 161 13.74 -11.61 1.07
N ILE A 162 13.60 -10.48 0.37
CA ILE A 162 14.66 -9.47 0.21
C ILE A 162 15.07 -8.84 1.54
N LEU A 163 14.13 -8.65 2.47
CA LEU A 163 14.41 -8.02 3.78
C LEU A 163 15.00 -8.99 4.82
N LYS A 164 15.16 -10.28 4.50
CA LYS A 164 15.82 -11.22 5.42
C LYS A 164 17.33 -10.94 5.49
N PRO A 165 17.93 -10.94 6.71
CA PRO A 165 19.37 -10.71 6.88
C PRO A 165 20.26 -11.73 6.16
N ASP A 166 19.77 -12.97 6.00
CA ASP A 166 20.58 -14.05 5.44
C ASP A 166 20.68 -13.94 3.91
N CYS A 167 21.81 -13.45 3.41
CA CYS A 167 22.13 -13.38 1.98
C CYS A 167 22.38 -14.78 1.37
N SER A 168 21.32 -15.57 1.21
CA SER A 168 21.28 -16.83 0.48
C SER A 168 21.25 -16.63 -1.05
N GLY A 169 21.63 -17.66 -1.82
CA GLY A 169 21.44 -17.71 -3.28
C GLY A 169 19.99 -17.51 -3.74
N GLU A 170 19.03 -17.71 -2.84
CA GLU A 170 17.60 -17.42 -3.04
C GLU A 170 17.32 -15.93 -3.35
N HIS A 171 18.11 -14.99 -2.80
CA HIS A 171 17.96 -13.57 -3.12
C HIS A 171 18.33 -13.27 -4.57
N THR A 172 19.37 -13.91 -5.09
CA THR A 172 19.83 -13.67 -6.46
C THR A 172 18.79 -14.16 -7.46
N THR A 173 18.20 -15.34 -7.22
CA THR A 173 17.14 -15.87 -8.10
C THR A 173 15.87 -15.02 -8.01
N MET A 174 15.48 -14.57 -6.82
CA MET A 174 14.34 -13.68 -6.59
C MET A 174 14.54 -12.32 -7.28
N LEU A 175 15.69 -11.69 -7.10
CA LEU A 175 16.03 -10.42 -7.75
C LEU A 175 16.03 -10.56 -9.27
N LYS A 176 16.59 -11.65 -9.81
CA LYS A 176 16.61 -11.90 -11.25
C LYS A 176 15.21 -11.98 -11.84
N LYS A 177 14.31 -12.73 -11.19
CA LYS A 177 12.90 -12.81 -11.59
C LYS A 177 12.25 -11.43 -11.52
N THR A 178 12.39 -10.74 -10.39
CA THR A 178 11.65 -9.51 -10.11
C THR A 178 12.13 -8.32 -10.97
N LEU A 179 13.44 -8.16 -11.13
CA LEU A 179 14.01 -7.11 -11.99
C LEU A 179 13.73 -7.37 -13.46
N SER A 180 13.66 -8.63 -13.92
CA SER A 180 13.31 -8.94 -15.31
C SER A 180 11.91 -8.46 -15.69
N CYS A 181 10.94 -8.54 -14.76
CA CYS A 181 9.59 -8.03 -14.99
C CYS A 181 9.53 -6.49 -14.99
N SER A 182 10.34 -5.84 -14.16
CA SER A 182 10.35 -4.38 -14.00
C SER A 182 11.19 -3.65 -15.04
N TYR A 183 12.12 -4.37 -15.67
CA TYR A 183 13.04 -3.92 -16.71
C TYR A 183 13.05 -4.92 -17.90
N PRO A 184 11.94 -5.04 -18.65
CA PRO A 184 11.78 -6.09 -19.68
C PRO A 184 12.78 -5.98 -20.85
N ASN A 185 13.35 -4.78 -21.08
CA ASN A 185 14.25 -4.49 -22.18
C ASN A 185 15.71 -4.28 -21.74
N MET A 186 16.09 -4.78 -20.56
CA MET A 186 17.40 -4.56 -19.96
C MET A 186 17.97 -5.87 -19.43
N CYS A 187 19.28 -6.07 -19.57
CA CYS A 187 19.90 -7.25 -18.98
C CYS A 187 19.95 -7.14 -17.45
N PHE A 188 19.96 -8.30 -16.77
CA PHE A 188 19.89 -8.35 -15.29
C PHE A 188 20.96 -7.49 -14.61
N ASN A 189 22.22 -7.59 -15.05
CA ASN A 189 23.33 -6.85 -14.45
C ASN A 189 23.20 -5.32 -14.62
N GLU A 190 22.68 -4.89 -15.78
CA GLU A 190 22.44 -3.47 -16.03
C GLU A 190 21.25 -2.94 -15.21
N ALA A 191 20.17 -3.72 -15.09
CA ALA A 191 19.03 -3.40 -14.24
C ALA A 191 19.43 -3.33 -12.77
N LEU A 192 20.26 -4.27 -12.30
CA LEU A 192 20.78 -4.32 -10.94
C LEU A 192 21.66 -3.10 -10.63
N ARG A 193 22.57 -2.74 -11.55
CA ARG A 193 23.38 -1.52 -11.43
C ARG A 193 22.51 -0.27 -11.34
N LYS A 194 21.53 -0.14 -12.22
CA LYS A 194 20.60 1.00 -12.24
C LYS A 194 19.78 1.11 -10.94
N GLU A 195 19.35 -0.02 -10.39
CA GLU A 195 18.66 -0.04 -9.09
C GLU A 195 19.60 0.35 -7.95
N ASN A 196 20.85 -0.12 -7.95
CA ASN A 196 21.84 0.27 -6.94
C ASN A 196 22.12 1.79 -6.98
N GLU A 197 22.31 2.37 -8.17
CA GLU A 197 22.45 3.83 -8.34
C GLU A 197 21.25 4.60 -7.75
N LYS A 198 20.02 4.12 -7.98
CA LYS A 198 18.82 4.71 -7.39
C LYS A 198 18.79 4.54 -5.87
N LEU A 199 19.15 3.38 -5.33
CA LEU A 199 19.21 3.13 -3.90
C LEU A 199 20.23 4.04 -3.19
N GLN A 200 21.37 4.32 -3.81
CA GLN A 200 22.33 5.29 -3.27
C GLN A 200 21.74 6.71 -3.17
N LEU A 201 20.96 7.13 -4.17
CA LEU A 201 20.23 8.41 -4.10
C LEU A 201 19.16 8.40 -3.01
N GLU A 202 18.45 7.29 -2.82
CA GLU A 202 17.50 7.17 -1.71
C GLU A 202 18.21 7.23 -0.34
N LEU A 203 19.38 6.59 -0.22
CA LEU A 203 20.18 6.62 1.02
C LEU A 203 20.60 8.05 1.37
N GLN A 204 21.12 8.80 0.39
CA GLN A 204 21.50 10.21 0.57
C GLN A 204 20.31 11.05 1.02
N ARG A 205 19.12 10.83 0.43
CA ARG A 205 17.89 11.53 0.85
C ARG A 205 17.51 11.17 2.28
N SER A 206 17.48 9.89 2.65
CA SER A 206 17.12 9.47 4.01
C SER A 206 18.11 9.96 5.06
N GLN A 207 19.40 10.06 4.72
CA GLN A 207 20.43 10.66 5.57
C GLN A 207 20.23 12.16 5.78
N ALA A 208 19.92 12.91 4.70
CA ALA A 208 19.61 14.33 4.79
C ALA A 208 18.39 14.61 5.69
N HIS A 209 17.49 13.63 5.81
CA HIS A 209 16.32 13.68 6.68
C HIS A 209 16.49 13.01 8.05
N LEU A 210 17.70 12.54 8.38
CA LEU A 210 18.01 11.86 9.65
C LEU A 210 17.10 10.64 9.94
N ASP A 211 16.60 9.96 8.90
CA ASP A 211 15.76 8.76 9.05
C ASP A 211 16.63 7.50 9.12
N VAL A 212 17.09 7.19 10.34
CA VAL A 212 17.99 6.06 10.62
C VAL A 212 17.37 4.73 10.18
N ASN A 213 16.08 4.50 10.44
CA ASN A 213 15.42 3.24 10.09
C ASN A 213 15.37 3.04 8.57
N GLN A 214 15.11 4.10 7.80
CA GLN A 214 15.16 4.01 6.35
C GLN A 214 16.58 3.78 5.84
N CYS A 215 17.58 4.43 6.46
CA CYS A 215 18.97 4.22 6.08
C CYS A 215 19.39 2.76 6.25
N GLU A 216 19.02 2.11 7.35
CA GLU A 216 19.31 0.68 7.61
C GLU A 216 18.69 -0.22 6.54
N VAL A 217 17.41 -0.01 6.20
CA VAL A 217 16.74 -0.78 5.14
C VAL A 217 17.43 -0.57 3.79
N ILE A 218 17.80 0.67 3.45
CA ILE A 218 18.44 0.97 2.17
C ILE A 218 19.85 0.38 2.10
N GLN A 219 20.62 0.44 3.18
CA GLN A 219 21.94 -0.19 3.27
C GLN A 219 21.85 -1.69 3.05
N HIS A 220 20.92 -2.37 3.71
CA HIS A 220 20.65 -3.79 3.48
C HIS A 220 20.31 -4.09 2.01
N LEU A 221 19.46 -3.28 1.38
CA LEU A 221 19.14 -3.45 -0.04
C LEU A 221 20.38 -3.28 -0.94
N ILE A 222 21.26 -2.33 -0.64
CA ILE A 222 22.51 -2.13 -1.37
C ILE A 222 23.39 -3.38 -1.25
N GLU A 223 23.60 -3.89 -0.03
CA GLU A 223 24.37 -5.12 0.22
C GLU A 223 23.82 -6.31 -0.58
N VAL A 224 22.50 -6.54 -0.54
CA VAL A 224 21.84 -7.61 -1.29
C VAL A 224 22.09 -7.46 -2.81
N THR A 225 22.05 -6.24 -3.34
CA THR A 225 22.34 -6.01 -4.77
C THR A 225 23.81 -6.23 -5.12
N GLU A 226 24.75 -5.87 -4.24
CA GLU A 226 26.19 -6.07 -4.45
C GLU A 226 26.57 -7.55 -4.43
N VAL A 227 26.00 -8.33 -3.49
CA VAL A 227 26.17 -9.79 -3.43
C VAL A 227 25.64 -10.45 -4.71
N ALA A 228 24.46 -10.03 -5.19
CA ALA A 228 23.89 -10.54 -6.44
C ALA A 228 24.70 -10.15 -7.69
N ALA A 229 25.38 -9.00 -7.66
CA ALA A 229 26.30 -8.59 -8.73
C ALA A 229 27.58 -9.43 -8.73
N ALA A 230 28.13 -9.75 -7.56
CA ALA A 230 29.31 -10.59 -7.44
C ALA A 230 29.05 -12.05 -7.90
N SER A 231 27.87 -12.59 -7.60
CA SER A 231 27.48 -13.96 -7.96
C SER A 231 27.12 -14.16 -9.44
N SER A 232 26.91 -13.07 -10.19
CA SER A 232 26.50 -13.08 -11.60
C SER A 232 27.63 -12.83 -12.60
N LEU A 233 28.84 -12.53 -12.12
CA LEU A 233 30.05 -12.51 -12.94
C LEU A 233 30.45 -13.95 -13.29
N PRO A 234 30.83 -14.24 -14.55
CA PRO A 234 31.37 -15.55 -14.87
C PRO A 234 32.69 -15.71 -14.12
N GLU A 235 32.76 -16.68 -13.20
CA GLU A 235 34.03 -17.28 -12.84
C GLU A 235 34.75 -17.60 -14.15
N LYS A 236 35.89 -16.97 -14.38
CA LYS A 236 36.79 -17.34 -15.48
C LYS A 236 36.99 -18.85 -15.38
N SER A 237 36.52 -19.55 -16.40
CA SER A 237 36.79 -20.95 -16.66
C SER A 237 38.29 -21.22 -16.59
N SER A 238 38.80 -21.66 -15.45
CA SER A 238 40.11 -22.29 -15.33
C SER A 238 39.95 -23.79 -15.53
N SER A 239 39.55 -24.19 -16.73
CA SER A 239 39.70 -25.57 -17.21
C SER A 239 39.77 -25.57 -18.73
N THR A 240 40.93 -25.25 -19.27
CA THR A 240 41.27 -25.69 -20.63
C THR A 240 42.75 -26.04 -20.72
N LYS A 241 43.07 -27.24 -20.24
CA LYS A 241 44.11 -28.06 -20.86
C LYS A 241 43.45 -28.81 -22.01
N SER A 242 43.76 -28.45 -23.25
CA SER A 242 44.10 -29.45 -24.28
C SER A 242 44.76 -28.80 -25.50
N SER A 243 45.99 -29.26 -25.74
CA SER A 243 46.57 -29.69 -27.00
C SER A 243 46.40 -28.87 -28.29
N LYS A 244 47.57 -28.40 -28.73
CA LYS A 244 48.01 -28.10 -30.09
C LYS A 244 47.48 -29.05 -31.20
N LYS A 245 47.06 -28.42 -32.30
CA LYS A 245 47.49 -28.61 -33.72
C LYS A 245 46.88 -29.76 -34.55
N LEU A 246 46.07 -29.43 -35.57
CA LEU A 246 46.33 -29.51 -37.02
C LEU A 246 44.99 -29.54 -37.81
N GLU A 247 44.79 -28.53 -38.66
CA GLU A 247 44.00 -28.60 -39.91
C GLU A 247 44.77 -29.46 -40.93
N PRO A 248 44.11 -30.21 -41.84
CA PRO A 248 43.82 -29.60 -43.15
C PRO A 248 42.53 -30.06 -43.88
N ALA A 249 42.03 -29.12 -44.68
CA ALA A 249 41.00 -29.16 -45.72
C ALA A 249 41.00 -30.35 -46.72
N TYR A 250 39.81 -30.73 -47.20
CA TYR A 250 39.38 -30.64 -48.63
C TYR A 250 37.90 -31.08 -48.83
N SER A 251 37.14 -30.29 -49.63
CA SER A 251 36.05 -30.63 -50.61
C SER A 251 34.91 -31.59 -50.26
N ASP A 252 33.73 -31.62 -50.89
CA ASP A 252 32.88 -30.80 -51.79
C ASP A 252 31.66 -31.73 -52.11
N ALA A 253 30.57 -31.17 -52.65
CA ALA A 253 29.49 -31.83 -53.40
C ALA A 253 28.34 -32.56 -52.65
N SER A 254 27.19 -31.87 -52.64
CA SER A 254 25.85 -32.28 -53.11
C SER A 254 25.32 -33.70 -52.88
N GLU A 255 24.09 -33.80 -52.35
CA GLU A 255 22.98 -34.43 -53.10
C GLU A 255 21.60 -34.07 -52.53
N ASN A 256 20.65 -34.08 -53.45
CA ASN A 256 19.29 -33.54 -53.42
C ASN A 256 18.29 -34.68 -53.15
N LYS A 257 17.15 -34.42 -52.47
CA LYS A 257 15.81 -34.97 -52.79
C LYS A 257 14.72 -34.57 -51.77
N HIS A 258 13.71 -33.85 -52.28
CA HIS A 258 12.25 -34.11 -52.23
C HIS A 258 11.76 -35.23 -51.29
N SER A 259 10.57 -35.25 -50.69
CA SER A 259 9.31 -34.47 -50.64
C SER A 259 8.34 -35.44 -49.93
N PHE A 260 7.35 -34.99 -49.17
CA PHE A 260 5.93 -35.40 -49.35
C PHE A 260 5.06 -34.75 -48.27
N ASP A 261 3.99 -34.15 -48.78
CA ASP A 261 2.81 -33.63 -48.11
C ASP A 261 1.87 -34.81 -47.81
N ASP A 262 1.21 -34.83 -46.65
CA ASP A 262 -0.14 -35.38 -46.59
C ASP A 262 -0.90 -34.93 -45.33
N SER A 263 -2.02 -34.27 -45.59
CA SER A 263 -3.03 -33.85 -44.63
C SER A 263 -4.08 -34.94 -44.45
N TYR A 264 -4.50 -35.24 -43.21
CA TYR A 264 -5.86 -35.71 -42.95
C TYR A 264 -6.39 -35.20 -41.61
N SER A 265 -7.56 -34.58 -41.70
CA SER A 265 -8.44 -34.16 -40.61
C SER A 265 -9.40 -35.28 -40.21
N THR A 266 -9.66 -35.45 -38.91
CA THR A 266 -10.97 -35.93 -38.44
C THR A 266 -11.31 -35.42 -37.03
N LYS A 267 -12.48 -34.77 -36.92
CA LYS A 267 -13.28 -34.54 -35.69
C LYS A 267 -13.80 -35.92 -35.19
N SER A 268 -14.31 -36.18 -33.98
CA SER A 268 -15.20 -35.45 -33.08
C SER A 268 -15.44 -36.28 -31.79
N ASP A 269 -15.64 -35.56 -30.68
CA ASP A 269 -16.65 -35.74 -29.63
C ASP A 269 -16.73 -36.92 -28.62
N SER A 270 -16.72 -36.49 -27.35
CA SER A 270 -17.74 -36.71 -26.29
C SER A 270 -17.67 -37.93 -25.34
N HIS A 271 -17.56 -37.63 -24.03
CA HIS A 271 -18.54 -37.83 -22.94
C HIS A 271 -17.84 -37.81 -21.55
N LYS A 272 -18.06 -36.78 -20.72
CA LYS A 272 -19.04 -36.66 -19.59
C LYS A 272 -18.79 -37.57 -18.37
N THR A 273 -18.76 -36.95 -17.18
CA THR A 273 -19.57 -37.20 -15.95
C THR A 273 -18.90 -36.44 -14.78
N SER A 274 -19.51 -35.85 -13.74
CA SER A 274 -20.83 -35.28 -13.39
C SER A 274 -20.79 -34.97 -11.87
N ARG A 275 -21.65 -34.03 -11.42
CA ARG A 275 -22.22 -33.83 -10.06
C ARG A 275 -21.45 -32.94 -9.06
N ASN A 276 -22.10 -32.08 -8.26
CA ASN A 276 -23.49 -31.60 -8.17
C ASN A 276 -23.56 -30.33 -7.31
N THR A 277 -24.53 -29.47 -7.63
CA THR A 277 -25.07 -28.33 -6.87
C THR A 277 -26.25 -28.76 -6.00
N SER A 278 -26.52 -28.07 -4.89
CA SER A 278 -27.84 -28.06 -4.25
C SER A 278 -28.18 -26.70 -3.63
N SER A 279 -29.40 -26.24 -3.94
CA SER A 279 -30.13 -25.08 -3.41
C SER A 279 -31.21 -25.53 -2.40
N VAL A 280 -32.01 -24.57 -1.89
CA VAL A 280 -33.24 -24.65 -1.02
C VAL A 280 -32.93 -24.23 0.44
N SER A 281 -33.66 -23.38 1.18
CA SER A 281 -34.95 -22.66 1.06
C SER A 281 -34.97 -21.43 1.99
N SER A 282 -35.74 -20.40 1.64
CA SER A 282 -36.21 -19.31 2.51
C SER A 282 -37.53 -19.68 3.19
N ARG A 283 -37.64 -19.47 4.51
CA ARG A 283 -38.91 -19.25 5.23
C ARG A 283 -38.68 -18.49 6.54
N ASP A 284 -39.52 -17.48 6.75
CA ASP A 284 -39.60 -16.58 7.90
C ASP A 284 -39.81 -17.29 9.24
N ASP A 285 -39.35 -16.66 10.34
CA ASP A 285 -40.18 -16.45 11.54
C ASP A 285 -39.55 -15.40 12.49
N LEU A 286 -40.37 -14.42 12.89
CA LEU A 286 -40.14 -13.52 14.01
C LEU A 286 -40.53 -14.23 15.32
N LEU A 287 -39.75 -14.04 16.41
CA LEU A 287 -40.19 -13.68 17.77
C LEU A 287 -39.13 -14.04 18.85
N SER A 288 -38.61 -12.97 19.48
CA SER A 288 -38.49 -12.72 20.92
C SER A 288 -38.26 -13.85 21.94
N SER A 289 -37.24 -13.59 22.77
CA SER A 289 -37.21 -13.74 24.24
C SER A 289 -36.46 -14.92 24.85
N ARG A 290 -35.58 -14.53 25.78
CA ARG A 290 -35.28 -15.13 27.09
C ARG A 290 -34.01 -15.96 27.17
N GLY A 291 -33.14 -15.47 28.04
CA GLY A 291 -31.77 -15.91 28.19
C GLY A 291 -31.56 -17.23 28.92
N SER A 292 -30.33 -17.67 28.84
CA SER A 292 -29.72 -18.66 29.70
C SER A 292 -28.25 -18.29 29.88
N HIS A 293 -27.92 -17.81 31.07
CA HIS A 293 -26.56 -17.80 31.59
C HIS A 293 -26.02 -19.23 31.60
N GLN A 294 -24.83 -19.45 31.06
CA GLN A 294 -23.66 -19.86 31.85
C GLN A 294 -22.42 -20.10 30.98
N HIS A 295 -21.31 -19.60 31.53
CA HIS A 295 -19.92 -19.92 31.20
C HIS A 295 -19.33 -19.32 29.91
N GLU A 296 -19.05 -18.01 29.98
CA GLU A 296 -17.90 -17.45 29.29
C GLU A 296 -16.86 -17.03 30.33
N GLU A 297 -15.66 -17.53 30.10
CA GLU A 297 -14.43 -17.34 30.85
C GLU A 297 -14.01 -15.86 30.78
N TRP A 298 -13.91 -15.20 31.93
CA TRP A 298 -13.62 -13.75 32.00
C TRP A 298 -12.18 -13.46 31.57
N HIS A 299 -12.00 -13.04 30.31
CA HIS A 299 -10.82 -12.30 29.89
C HIS A 299 -11.19 -10.84 29.66
N ALA A 300 -11.24 -10.07 30.75
CA ALA A 300 -11.31 -8.62 30.68
C ALA A 300 -9.87 -8.07 30.68
N ASP A 301 -9.35 -7.76 29.49
CA ASP A 301 -8.15 -6.94 29.36
C ASP A 301 -8.42 -5.52 29.88
N LEU A 302 -7.37 -4.88 30.44
CA LEU A 302 -7.37 -3.55 31.07
C LEU A 302 -7.88 -2.39 30.18
N LEU A 303 -8.28 -2.68 28.94
CA LEU A 303 -8.72 -1.73 27.91
C LEU A 303 -10.19 -1.91 27.48
N GLY A 304 -10.94 -2.81 28.10
CA GLY A 304 -12.38 -3.02 27.79
C GLY A 304 -13.33 -1.89 28.24
N CYS A 305 -12.85 -0.87 28.98
CA CYS A 305 -13.68 0.22 29.50
C CYS A 305 -14.09 1.29 28.47
N CYS A 306 -13.65 1.18 27.22
CA CYS A 306 -13.98 2.18 26.18
C CYS A 306 -15.11 1.74 25.23
N SER A 307 -15.77 0.62 25.49
CA SER A 307 -16.77 0.06 24.58
C SER A 307 -18.23 0.39 24.96
N GLU A 308 -18.49 0.92 26.16
CA GLU A 308 -19.85 1.24 26.62
C GLU A 308 -19.92 2.61 27.36
N PRO A 309 -20.55 3.65 26.79
CA PRO A 309 -20.55 4.98 27.37
C PRO A 309 -21.51 5.14 28.58
N TYR A 310 -22.33 4.13 28.88
CA TYR A 310 -23.29 4.19 29.98
C TYR A 310 -22.68 3.95 31.37
N LEU A 311 -21.45 3.42 31.45
CA LEU A 311 -20.74 3.21 32.72
C LEU A 311 -19.90 4.40 33.16
N CYS A 312 -19.63 5.39 32.29
CA CYS A 312 -18.84 6.58 32.61
C CYS A 312 -19.61 7.70 33.34
N ILE A 313 -20.94 7.68 33.33
CA ILE A 313 -21.72 8.76 33.96
C ILE A 313 -21.76 8.61 35.49
N LYS A 314 -21.79 7.37 36.03
CA LYS A 314 -21.81 7.16 37.49
C LYS A 314 -20.46 7.42 38.16
N THR A 315 -19.35 7.26 37.45
CA THR A 315 -17.99 7.50 37.96
C THR A 315 -17.68 8.97 38.14
N LEU A 316 -18.36 9.86 37.41
CA LEU A 316 -18.16 11.31 37.52
C LEU A 316 -18.77 11.89 38.81
N PHE A 317 -19.88 11.33 39.30
CA PHE A 317 -20.64 11.87 40.44
C PHE A 317 -20.35 11.21 41.78
N TYR A 318 -19.67 10.06 41.82
CA TYR A 318 -19.29 9.40 43.08
C TYR A 318 -18.03 8.51 42.94
N PRO A 319 -16.85 9.12 42.74
CA PRO A 319 -15.62 8.39 42.47
C PRO A 319 -15.22 7.47 43.64
N CYS A 320 -15.42 7.93 44.87
CA CYS A 320 -15.04 7.19 46.09
C CYS A 320 -15.80 5.87 46.28
N GLY A 321 -17.08 5.78 45.89
CA GLY A 321 -17.84 4.53 45.99
C GLY A 321 -17.48 3.50 44.94
N THR A 322 -17.08 3.95 43.74
CA THR A 322 -16.67 3.05 42.67
C THR A 322 -15.33 2.41 43.00
N PHE A 323 -14.36 3.19 43.48
CA PHE A 323 -13.07 2.64 43.93
C PHE A 323 -13.21 1.75 45.17
N ALA A 324 -14.12 2.06 46.10
CA ALA A 324 -14.39 1.19 47.26
C ALA A 324 -14.98 -0.17 46.86
N LYS A 325 -15.88 -0.20 45.87
CA LYS A 325 -16.44 -1.46 45.33
C LYS A 325 -15.40 -2.31 44.61
N ILE A 326 -14.56 -1.69 43.78
CA ILE A 326 -13.49 -2.39 43.05
C ILE A 326 -12.48 -2.97 44.05
N ALA A 327 -12.07 -2.20 45.07
CA ALA A 327 -11.18 -2.68 46.12
C ALA A 327 -11.79 -3.83 46.96
N THR A 328 -13.10 -3.80 47.18
CA THR A 328 -13.82 -4.86 47.92
C THR A 328 -13.86 -6.17 47.14
N VAL A 329 -14.07 -6.10 45.82
CA VAL A 329 -14.06 -7.27 44.92
C VAL A 329 -12.64 -7.84 44.77
N ALA A 330 -11.63 -6.99 44.66
CA ALA A 330 -10.24 -7.43 44.50
C ALA A 330 -9.63 -8.07 45.77
N LYS A 331 -10.08 -7.68 46.96
CA LYS A 331 -9.54 -8.18 48.24
C LYS A 331 -10.46 -9.15 49.00
N ASN A 332 -11.65 -9.45 48.45
CA ASN A 332 -12.65 -10.32 49.06
C ASN A 332 -12.95 -10.00 50.55
N ARG A 333 -12.91 -8.71 50.91
CA ARG A 333 -13.28 -8.18 52.22
C ARG A 333 -13.98 -6.83 52.05
N HIS A 334 -15.13 -6.67 52.69
CA HIS A 334 -15.85 -5.40 52.76
C HIS A 334 -15.01 -4.33 53.47
N ILE A 335 -14.60 -3.30 52.72
CA ILE A 335 -14.01 -2.10 53.31
C ILE A 335 -15.14 -1.08 53.47
N CYS A 336 -15.78 -1.10 54.63
CA CYS A 336 -16.65 -0.03 55.09
C CYS A 336 -15.93 0.74 56.19
N LYS A 337 -15.45 1.94 55.83
CA LYS A 337 -15.15 3.15 56.64
C LYS A 337 -13.91 3.83 56.07
N TRP A 338 -14.00 5.11 55.72
CA TRP A 338 -13.51 6.25 56.51
C TRP A 338 -14.15 7.54 55.96
N LEU A 339 -14.26 8.53 56.86
CA LEU A 339 -15.01 9.80 56.81
C LEU A 339 -14.83 10.63 55.54
#